data_AF-A0A1E5IUQ3-F1
#
_entry.id   AF-A0A1E5IUQ3-F1
#
_cell.length_a   1.000
_cell.length_b   1.000
_cell.length_c   1.000
_cell.angle_alpha   90.00
_cell.angle_beta   90.00
_cell.angle_gamma   90.00
#
_symmetry.space_group_name_H-M   'P 1'
#
loop_
_entity.id
_entity.type
_entity.pdbx_description
1 polymer ?
#
loop_
_entity_poly.entity_id
_entity_poly.type
_entity_poly.pdbx_seq_one_letter_code
_entity_poly.pdbx_strand_id
1 'polypeptide(L)'
;MRKLTYITLFIIGLLLGTLLSYLVLQKIIASRGGMDMSGFVNNASQLLQQKEVIDPLICAKLAMDMGYKIDNMKLNFNLNQQLTPFDSGDQSAFYLLVYLKGYAFGLSHHYIDKKEQYQTIECDTRFPWLKKRPHSQQASIK
;
A
#
# COMPACT_ATOMS: atom_id res chain seq x y z
N MET A 1 22.95 27.08 37.58
CA MET A 1 23.22 25.64 37.36
C MET A 1 22.05 24.89 36.71
N ARG A 2 20.78 25.08 37.11
CA ARG A 2 19.62 24.34 36.52
C ARG A 2 19.50 24.40 34.99
N LYS A 3 19.75 25.55 34.36
CA LYS A 3 19.69 25.71 32.88
C LYS A 3 20.71 24.82 32.15
N LEU A 4 21.92 24.66 32.71
CA LEU A 4 22.93 23.76 32.16
C LEU A 4 22.48 22.30 32.24
N THR A 5 21.84 21.90 33.34
CA THR A 5 21.30 20.55 33.56
C THR A 5 20.20 20.19 32.56
N TYR A 6 19.29 21.12 32.24
CA TYR A 6 18.25 20.87 31.23
C TYR A 6 18.80 20.75 29.82
N ILE A 7 19.81 21.55 29.46
CA ILE A 7 20.48 21.46 28.16
C ILE A 7 21.22 20.12 28.04
N THR A 8 21.91 19.68 29.11
CA THR A 8 22.58 18.37 29.09
C THR A 8 21.59 17.21 28.98
N LEU A 9 20.49 17.24 29.73
CA LEU A 9 19.43 16.24 29.62
C LEU A 9 18.80 16.20 28.22
N PHE A 10 18.61 17.35 27.59
CA PHE A 10 18.09 17.44 26.23
C PHE A 10 19.05 16.82 25.22
N ILE A 11 20.35 17.16 25.31
CA ILE A 11 21.38 16.61 24.41
C ILE A 11 21.50 15.10 24.60
N ILE A 12 21.52 14.62 25.84
CA ILE A 12 21.58 13.19 26.16
C ILE A 12 20.33 12.47 25.63
N GLY A 13 19.14 13.04 25.83
CA GLY A 13 17.89 12.47 25.31
C GLY A 13 17.84 12.41 23.79
N LEU A 14 18.34 13.45 23.12
CA LEU A 14 18.43 13.50 21.66
C LEU A 14 19.42 12.46 21.12
N LEU A 15 20.59 12.33 21.74
CA LEU A 15 21.58 11.31 21.40
C LEU A 15 21.04 9.89 21.62
N LEU A 16 20.40 9.63 22.76
CA LEU A 16 19.75 8.35 23.06
C LEU A 16 18.65 8.03 22.05
N GLY A 17 17.82 9.01 21.69
CA GLY A 17 16.79 8.86 20.66
C GLY A 17 17.39 8.48 19.31
N THR A 18 18.42 9.21 18.86
CA THR A 18 19.10 8.90 17.58
C THR A 18 19.77 7.53 17.59
N LEU A 19 20.39 7.12 18.70
CA LEU A 19 21.04 5.83 18.83
C LEU A 19 20.02 4.69 18.81
N LEU A 20 18.89 4.84 19.52
CA LEU A 20 17.80 3.87 19.47
C LEU A 20 17.22 3.77 18.05
N SER A 21 16.95 4.89 17.39
CA SER A 21 16.49 4.90 16.00
C SER A 21 17.48 4.20 15.07
N TYR A 22 18.79 4.45 15.24
CA TYR A 22 19.84 3.80 14.45
C TYR A 22 19.89 2.29 14.67
N LEU A 23 19.87 1.83 15.92
CA LEU A 23 19.89 0.39 16.25
C LEU A 23 18.62 -0.32 15.77
N VAL A 24 17.45 0.32 15.92
CA VAL A 24 16.18 -0.21 15.39
C VAL A 24 16.23 -0.27 13.87
N LEU A 25 16.72 0.77 13.20
CA LEU A 25 16.83 0.80 11.74
C LEU A 25 17.83 -0.26 11.25
N GLN A 26 18.97 -0.43 11.93
CA GLN A 26 19.92 -1.49 11.61
C GLN A 26 19.34 -2.89 11.84
N LYS A 27 18.59 -3.11 12.92
CA LYS A 27 17.90 -4.39 13.13
C LYS A 27 16.84 -4.65 12.08
N ILE A 28 16.09 -3.62 11.68
CA ILE A 28 15.11 -3.71 10.60
C ILE A 28 15.82 -3.96 9.26
N ILE A 29 16.95 -3.32 8.98
CA ILE A 29 17.73 -3.52 7.75
C ILE A 29 18.41 -4.90 7.74
N ALA A 30 18.96 -5.35 8.88
CA ALA A 30 19.58 -6.67 9.03
C ALA A 30 18.54 -7.80 9.00
N SER A 31 17.35 -7.59 9.57
CA SER A 31 16.23 -8.51 9.39
C SER A 31 15.71 -8.49 7.95
N ARG A 32 15.79 -7.34 7.25
CA ARG A 32 15.41 -7.18 5.85
C ARG A 32 16.43 -7.74 4.85
N GLY A 33 17.71 -7.72 5.18
CA GLY A 33 18.80 -8.24 4.35
C GLY A 33 18.89 -9.76 4.29
N GLY A 34 18.09 -10.45 5.12
CA GLY A 34 17.92 -11.89 5.14
C GLY A 34 16.46 -12.34 5.15
N MET A 35 15.50 -11.49 4.75
CA MET A 35 14.13 -11.96 4.54
C MET A 35 14.15 -12.99 3.42
N ASP A 36 13.55 -14.14 3.67
CA ASP A 36 13.39 -15.18 2.68
C ASP A 36 12.42 -14.72 1.59
N MET A 37 12.94 -13.88 0.69
CA MET A 37 12.31 -13.39 -0.53
C MET A 37 12.40 -14.45 -1.65
N SER A 38 12.74 -15.70 -1.31
CA SER A 38 12.69 -16.80 -2.25
C SER A 38 11.28 -16.87 -2.84
N GLY A 39 11.20 -16.84 -4.18
CA GLY A 39 9.93 -16.82 -4.88
C GLY A 39 9.22 -15.45 -4.97
N PHE A 40 9.77 -14.35 -4.44
CA PHE A 40 9.13 -13.03 -4.57
C PHE A 40 8.86 -12.68 -6.04
N VAL A 41 9.88 -12.83 -6.90
CA VAL A 41 9.76 -12.52 -8.34
C VAL A 41 8.70 -13.41 -9.00
N ASN A 42 8.66 -14.70 -8.64
CA ASN A 42 7.70 -15.66 -9.18
C ASN A 42 6.27 -15.31 -8.73
N ASN A 43 6.08 -15.07 -7.44
CA ASN A 43 4.80 -14.68 -6.85
C ASN A 43 4.31 -13.35 -7.44
N ALA A 44 5.20 -12.36 -7.57
CA ALA A 44 4.88 -11.09 -8.20
C ALA A 44 4.47 -11.29 -9.67
N SER A 45 5.24 -12.06 -10.44
CA SER A 45 4.91 -12.37 -11.84
C SER A 45 3.55 -13.06 -11.98
N GLN A 46 3.25 -14.03 -11.11
CA GLN A 46 1.97 -14.71 -11.06
C GLN A 46 0.82 -13.76 -10.70
N LEU A 47 1.00 -12.90 -9.70
CA LEU A 47 0.00 -11.94 -9.24
C LEU A 47 -0.26 -10.83 -10.26
N LEU A 48 0.75 -10.42 -11.03
CA LEU A 48 0.61 -9.45 -12.12
C LEU A 48 -0.31 -9.94 -13.24
N GLN A 49 -0.47 -11.26 -13.39
CA GLN A 49 -1.37 -11.87 -14.39
C GLN A 49 -2.81 -12.00 -13.87
N GLN A 50 -3.04 -11.82 -12.56
CA GLN A 50 -4.37 -11.91 -11.96
C GLN A 50 -5.09 -10.57 -12.05
N LYS A 51 -6.11 -10.53 -12.89
CA LYS A 51 -6.95 -9.34 -13.09
C LYS A 51 -7.63 -8.89 -11.80
N GLU A 52 -7.97 -9.84 -10.93
CA GLU A 52 -8.61 -9.62 -9.64
C GLU A 52 -7.72 -8.88 -8.63
N VAL A 53 -6.40 -8.85 -8.88
CA VAL A 53 -5.39 -8.16 -8.07
C VAL A 53 -5.03 -6.81 -8.69
N ILE A 54 -4.78 -6.79 -10.01
CA ILE A 54 -4.27 -5.61 -10.72
C ILE A 54 -5.36 -4.63 -11.12
N ASP A 55 -6.49 -5.11 -11.64
CA ASP A 55 -7.54 -4.22 -12.14
C ASP A 55 -8.14 -3.32 -11.03
N PRO A 56 -8.38 -3.79 -9.78
CA PRO A 56 -8.82 -2.91 -8.71
C PRO A 56 -7.83 -1.78 -8.42
N LEU A 57 -6.52 -2.04 -8.54
CA LEU A 57 -5.47 -1.05 -8.33
C LEU A 57 -5.41 -0.03 -9.47
N ILE A 58 -5.53 -0.49 -10.72
CA ILE A 58 -5.63 0.38 -11.90
C ILE A 58 -6.89 1.24 -11.80
N CYS A 59 -8.06 0.62 -11.56
CA CYS A 59 -9.33 1.32 -11.36
C CYS A 59 -9.25 2.33 -10.23
N ALA A 60 -8.57 2.00 -9.13
CA ALA A 60 -8.41 2.91 -8.00
C ALA A 60 -7.64 4.15 -8.42
N LYS A 61 -6.53 3.98 -9.14
CA LYS A 61 -5.71 5.10 -9.58
C LYS A 61 -6.38 5.95 -10.66
N LEU A 62 -7.05 5.32 -11.63
CA LEU A 62 -7.85 6.02 -12.63
C LEU A 62 -8.99 6.82 -11.99
N ALA A 63 -9.70 6.25 -11.02
CA ALA A 63 -10.73 6.96 -10.27
C ALA A 63 -10.16 8.13 -9.45
N MET A 64 -9.00 7.96 -8.81
CA MET A 64 -8.31 9.06 -8.13
C MET A 64 -7.95 10.19 -9.09
N ASP A 65 -7.47 9.87 -10.30
CA ASP A 65 -7.12 10.85 -11.33
C ASP A 65 -8.34 11.61 -11.86
N MET A 66 -9.52 10.99 -11.81
CA MET A 66 -10.81 11.63 -12.12
C MET A 66 -11.43 12.36 -10.91
N GLY A 67 -10.75 12.41 -9.76
CA GLY A 67 -11.20 13.14 -8.57
C GLY A 67 -12.11 12.35 -7.62
N TYR A 68 -12.32 11.04 -7.84
CA TYR A 68 -13.09 10.21 -6.93
C TYR A 68 -12.30 9.84 -5.68
N LYS A 69 -13.00 9.72 -4.55
CA LYS A 69 -12.43 9.19 -3.32
C LYS A 69 -12.52 7.66 -3.30
N ILE A 70 -11.39 7.01 -3.07
CA ILE A 70 -11.31 5.55 -2.97
C ILE A 70 -11.47 5.07 -1.53
N ASP A 71 -12.17 3.95 -1.35
CA ASP A 71 -12.21 3.21 -0.10
C ASP A 71 -10.93 2.38 0.05
N ASN A 72 -9.84 3.05 0.43
CA ASN A 72 -8.54 2.43 0.61
C ASN A 72 -8.55 1.33 1.68
N MET A 73 -9.44 1.40 2.68
CA MET A 73 -9.54 0.34 3.69
C MET A 73 -10.08 -0.94 3.06
N LYS A 74 -11.20 -0.82 2.33
CA LYS A 74 -11.79 -1.98 1.66
C LYS A 74 -10.90 -2.54 0.55
N LEU A 75 -10.25 -1.67 -0.22
CA LEU A 75 -9.26 -2.07 -1.23
C LEU A 75 -8.11 -2.86 -0.61
N ASN A 76 -7.49 -2.34 0.46
CA ASN A 76 -6.39 -3.04 1.13
C ASN A 76 -6.85 -4.34 1.77
N PHE A 77 -8.06 -4.38 2.34
CA PHE A 77 -8.61 -5.61 2.92
C PHE A 77 -8.80 -6.71 1.87
N ASN A 78 -9.44 -6.38 0.74
CA ASN A 78 -9.63 -7.33 -0.36
C ASN A 78 -8.30 -7.82 -0.94
N LEU A 79 -7.34 -6.92 -1.16
CA LEU A 79 -6.02 -7.29 -1.69
C LEU A 79 -5.24 -8.13 -0.69
N ASN A 80 -5.27 -7.80 0.60
CA ASN A 80 -4.61 -8.60 1.62
C ASN A 80 -5.14 -10.03 1.64
N GLN A 81 -6.46 -10.23 1.52
CA GLN A 81 -7.04 -11.58 1.44
C GLN A 81 -6.53 -12.38 0.25
N GLN A 82 -6.34 -11.74 -0.91
CA GLN A 82 -5.79 -12.38 -2.10
C GLN A 82 -4.29 -12.68 -1.98
N LEU A 83 -3.57 -11.91 -1.16
CA LEU A 83 -2.12 -12.04 -0.97
C LEU A 83 -1.75 -12.98 0.18
N THR A 84 -2.68 -13.30 1.10
CA THR A 84 -2.46 -14.25 2.20
C THR A 84 -1.83 -15.58 1.76
N PRO A 85 -2.24 -16.22 0.65
CA PRO A 85 -1.62 -17.47 0.20
C PRO A 85 -0.15 -17.34 -0.22
N PHE A 86 0.33 -16.11 -0.44
CA PHE A 86 1.70 -15.79 -0.84
C PHE A 86 2.53 -15.26 0.33
N ASP A 87 1.97 -15.23 1.54
CA ASP A 87 2.69 -14.87 2.75
C ASP A 87 3.57 -16.03 3.21
N SER A 88 4.84 -15.97 2.82
CA SER A 88 5.90 -16.90 3.26
C SER A 88 6.51 -16.53 4.63
N GLY A 89 5.96 -15.53 5.33
CA GLY A 89 6.60 -14.92 6.50
C GLY A 89 7.37 -13.65 6.13
N ASP A 90 8.02 -13.04 7.13
CA ASP A 90 8.85 -11.85 6.94
C ASP A 90 8.17 -10.67 6.21
N GLN A 91 6.85 -10.55 6.33
CA GLN A 91 6.05 -9.52 5.66
C GLN A 91 6.07 -9.61 4.11
N SER A 92 6.35 -10.78 3.53
CA SER A 92 6.45 -10.95 2.06
C SER A 92 5.17 -10.54 1.32
N ALA A 93 3.98 -10.86 1.85
CA ALA A 93 2.70 -10.39 1.30
C ALA A 93 2.58 -8.85 1.27
N PHE A 94 3.13 -8.16 2.28
CA PHE A 94 3.16 -6.70 2.30
C PHE A 94 4.08 -6.14 1.20
N TYR A 95 5.27 -6.70 1.01
CA TYR A 95 6.16 -6.27 -0.07
C TYR A 95 5.57 -6.54 -1.46
N LEU A 96 4.90 -7.68 -1.64
CA LEU A 96 4.15 -7.98 -2.86
C LEU A 96 3.06 -6.93 -3.09
N LEU A 97 2.29 -6.59 -2.05
CA LEU A 97 1.27 -5.53 -2.14
C LEU A 97 1.87 -4.18 -2.58
N VAL A 98 3.00 -3.78 -1.99
CA VAL A 98 3.69 -2.52 -2.33
C VAL A 98 4.14 -2.53 -3.79
N TYR A 99 4.74 -3.63 -4.24
CA TYR A 99 5.20 -3.79 -5.61
C TYR A 99 4.04 -3.74 -6.62
N LEU A 100 2.97 -4.49 -6.38
CA LEU A 100 1.79 -4.55 -7.25
C LEU A 100 1.11 -3.18 -7.37
N LYS A 101 1.02 -2.43 -6.25
CA LYS A 101 0.53 -1.04 -6.25
C LYS A 101 1.40 -0.14 -7.13
N GLY A 102 2.71 -0.19 -6.95
CA GLY A 102 3.66 0.59 -7.75
C GLY A 102 3.51 0.28 -9.25
N TYR A 103 3.45 -1.00 -9.60
CA TYR A 103 3.27 -1.46 -10.98
C TYR A 103 1.94 -0.97 -11.58
N ALA A 104 0.81 -1.24 -10.93
CA ALA A 104 -0.52 -0.85 -11.42
C ALA A 104 -0.66 0.67 -11.55
N PHE A 105 -0.11 1.44 -10.60
CA PHE A 105 -0.16 2.89 -10.63
C PHE A 105 0.74 3.44 -11.74
N GLY A 106 1.92 2.83 -11.96
CA GLY A 106 2.77 3.11 -13.10
C GLY A 106 2.05 2.88 -14.43
N LEU A 107 1.45 1.71 -14.62
CA LEU A 107 0.63 1.41 -15.80
C LEU A 107 -0.46 2.44 -16.02
N SER A 108 -1.20 2.76 -14.97
CA SER A 108 -2.32 3.71 -15.08
C SER A 108 -1.88 5.14 -15.43
N HIS A 109 -0.64 5.51 -15.09
CA HIS A 109 -0.07 6.81 -15.44
C HIS A 109 0.21 6.93 -16.95
N HIS A 110 0.49 5.82 -17.63
CA HIS A 110 0.79 5.80 -19.06
C HIS A 110 -0.45 5.84 -19.96
N TYR A 111 -1.67 5.70 -19.41
CA TYR A 111 -2.88 5.84 -20.21
C TYR A 111 -3.13 7.29 -20.62
N ILE A 112 -3.29 7.51 -21.92
CA ILE A 112 -3.58 8.82 -22.51
C ILE A 112 -5.00 9.26 -22.15
N ASP A 113 -6.01 8.41 -22.43
CA ASP A 113 -7.39 8.63 -21.98
C ASP A 113 -7.72 7.74 -20.77
N LYS A 114 -7.62 8.36 -19.59
CA LYS A 114 -7.91 7.70 -18.32
C LYS A 114 -9.38 7.34 -18.14
N LYS A 115 -10.29 8.13 -18.74
CA LYS A 115 -11.73 7.93 -18.61
C LYS A 115 -12.17 6.77 -19.50
N GLU A 116 -11.67 6.74 -20.73
CA GLU A 116 -11.89 5.61 -21.64
C GLU A 116 -11.39 4.32 -20.99
N GLN A 117 -10.14 4.30 -20.51
CA GLN A 117 -9.59 3.10 -19.89
C GLN A 117 -10.37 2.64 -18.65
N TYR A 118 -10.88 3.58 -17.85
CA TYR A 118 -11.74 3.26 -16.70
C TYR A 118 -13.04 2.55 -17.13
N GLN A 119 -13.59 2.92 -18.28
CA GLN A 119 -14.77 2.29 -18.86
C GLN A 119 -14.44 0.95 -19.50
N THR A 120 -13.32 0.83 -20.23
CA THR A 120 -12.86 -0.41 -20.86
C THR A 120 -12.59 -1.53 -19.86
N ILE A 121 -12.05 -1.20 -18.68
CA ILE A 121 -11.85 -2.17 -17.59
C ILE A 121 -13.16 -2.48 -16.85
N GLU A 122 -14.24 -1.74 -17.16
CA GLU A 122 -15.56 -1.83 -16.52
C GLU A 122 -15.49 -1.62 -15.00
N CYS A 123 -14.70 -0.64 -14.57
CA CYS A 123 -14.35 -0.45 -13.16
C CYS A 123 -15.59 -0.30 -12.24
N ASP A 124 -16.63 0.39 -12.70
CA ASP A 124 -17.86 0.59 -11.92
C ASP A 124 -18.70 -0.68 -11.80
N THR A 125 -18.67 -1.54 -12.82
CA THR A 125 -19.43 -2.80 -12.84
C THR A 125 -18.70 -3.90 -12.07
N ARG A 126 -17.39 -4.03 -12.28
CA ARG A 126 -16.57 -5.08 -11.66
C ARG A 126 -16.15 -4.77 -10.23
N PHE A 127 -15.95 -3.49 -9.91
CA PHE A 127 -15.50 -3.04 -8.59
C PHE A 127 -16.38 -1.91 -8.02
N PRO A 128 -17.71 -2.10 -7.90
CA PRO A 128 -18.64 -1.07 -7.42
C PRO A 128 -18.36 -0.64 -5.97
N TRP A 129 -17.61 -1.45 -5.23
CA TRP A 129 -17.21 -1.22 -3.85
C TRP A 129 -15.99 -0.30 -3.70
N LEU A 130 -15.32 0.06 -4.80
CA LEU A 130 -14.02 0.73 -4.78
C LEU A 130 -14.11 2.21 -4.38
N LYS A 131 -15.18 2.89 -4.80
CA LYS A 131 -15.42 4.30 -4.48
C LYS A 131 -16.06 4.42 -3.10
N LYS A 132 -15.61 5.40 -2.31
CA LYS A 132 -16.32 5.79 -1.07
C LYS A 132 -17.69 6.34 -1.47
N ARG A 133 -18.75 5.76 -0.92
CA ARG A 133 -20.09 6.36 -1.05
C ARG A 133 -20.12 7.70 -0.30
N PRO A 134 -20.79 8.73 -0.82
CA PRO A 134 -21.04 9.94 -0.06
C PRO A 134 -21.82 9.58 1.21
N HIS A 135 -21.48 10.21 2.35
CA HIS A 135 -22.11 9.95 3.66
C HIS A 135 -23.65 10.06 3.63
N SER A 136 -24.22 10.80 2.68
CA SER A 136 -25.67 10.93 2.47
C SER A 136 -26.38 9.68 1.94
N GLN A 137 -25.65 8.70 1.38
CA GLN A 137 -26.25 7.46 0.86
C GLN A 137 -26.14 6.27 1.83
N GLN A 138 -25.44 6.42 2.96
CA GLN A 138 -25.33 5.36 3.98
C GLN A 138 -26.55 5.31 4.92
N ALA A 139 -27.34 6.39 4.99
CA ALA A 139 -28.52 6.47 5.86
C ALA A 139 -29.81 5.87 5.24
N SER A 140 -29.79 5.48 3.96
CA SER A 140 -30.98 5.02 3.23
C SER A 140 -31.09 3.49 3.13
N ILE A 141 -30.27 2.74 3.87
CA ILE A 141 -30.38 1.28 4.00
C ILE A 141 -30.46 0.97 5.49
N LYS A 142 -31.65 1.18 6.05
CA LYS A 142 -32.10 0.57 7.30
C LYS A 142 -33.50 0.05 7.08
#